data_AF-A0A6U1RK07-F1
#
_entry.id   AF-A0A6U1RK07-F1
#
_cell.length_a   1.000
_cell.length_b   1.000
_cell.length_c   1.000
_cell.angle_alpha   90.00
_cell.angle_beta   90.00
_cell.angle_gamma   90.00
#
_symmetry.space_group_name_H-M   'P 1'
#
loop_
_entity.id
_entity.type
_entity.pdbx_description
1 polymer ?
#
loop_
_entity_poly.entity_id
_entity_poly.type
_entity_poly.pdbx_seq_one_letter_code
_entity_poly.pdbx_strand_id
1 'polypeptide(L)'
;FTKDGKVIVEAVYEPPQEADPNAPEGFVLLDDPLEDAVEQLAQLLGLTRVGWIVGHPPREAGFVMSAAEIIMAAELQLEAAGAADKETPFVTVKVTLNNDDSNSNTTTGGTVSVEAFQVSQQCMAMVAEEALEIGPNPGFCVVNDTFTAIQEGKASKTVENNFFLAVVPIVQHTSDLFVSQFPKANRDHDDRSPSNDELKRQLSQSGTAGWTFLDLLADFNLLIYLCQKLDMATDIPKICESIVNRNIPLEDGYKLIIASMAGLDGSY
;
A
#
# COMPACT_ATOMS: atom_id res chain seq x y z
N PHE A 1 -10.79 -8.89 -5.70
CA PHE A 1 -10.53 -9.01 -7.16
C PHE A 1 -11.84 -9.10 -7.91
N THR A 2 -11.93 -8.45 -9.06
CA THR A 2 -13.10 -8.61 -9.94
C THR A 2 -13.03 -9.96 -10.65
N LYS A 3 -14.17 -10.47 -11.13
CA LYS A 3 -14.23 -11.71 -11.91
C LYS A 3 -13.39 -11.66 -13.20
N ASP A 4 -13.07 -10.45 -13.65
CA ASP A 4 -12.28 -10.20 -14.87
C ASP A 4 -10.78 -10.05 -14.58
N GLY A 5 -10.31 -10.46 -13.39
CA GLY A 5 -8.90 -10.41 -13.01
C GLY A 5 -8.37 -9.02 -12.64
N LYS A 6 -9.24 -8.02 -12.48
CA LYS A 6 -8.83 -6.67 -12.06
C LYS A 6 -8.67 -6.57 -10.56
N VAL A 7 -7.62 -5.84 -10.15
CA VAL A 7 -7.40 -5.38 -8.79
C VAL A 7 -7.97 -3.98 -8.65
N ILE A 8 -8.72 -3.74 -7.57
CA ILE A 8 -9.18 -2.40 -7.18
C ILE A 8 -8.51 -2.09 -5.86
N VAL A 9 -7.85 -0.93 -5.79
CA VAL A 9 -7.21 -0.43 -4.57
C VAL A 9 -8.15 0.59 -3.94
N GLU A 10 -8.75 0.22 -2.81
CA GLU A 10 -9.71 1.05 -2.06
C GLU A 10 -9.02 1.94 -1.02
N ALA A 11 -7.91 1.47 -0.45
CA ALA A 11 -7.15 2.17 0.58
C ALA A 11 -5.67 1.80 0.51
N VAL A 12 -4.84 2.64 1.11
CA VAL A 12 -3.40 2.40 1.32
C VAL A 12 -3.12 2.60 2.80
N TYR A 13 -2.44 1.61 3.39
CA TYR A 13 -1.86 1.70 4.71
C TYR A 13 -0.35 1.82 4.59
N GLU A 14 0.24 2.72 5.39
CA GLU A 14 1.69 2.88 5.47
C GLU A 14 2.16 2.35 6.83
N PRO A 15 2.87 1.22 6.86
CA PRO A 15 3.42 0.69 8.10
C PRO A 15 4.54 1.60 8.64
N PRO A 16 4.85 1.53 9.94
CA PRO A 16 6.01 2.20 10.52
C PRO A 16 7.31 1.85 9.77
N GLN A 17 8.04 2.87 9.32
CA GLN A 17 9.26 2.69 8.53
C GLN A 17 10.19 3.90 8.67
N GLU A 18 11.48 3.68 8.43
CA GLU A 18 12.51 4.72 8.40
C GLU A 18 13.34 4.62 7.12
N ALA A 19 13.73 5.78 6.57
CA ALA A 19 14.69 5.81 5.46
C ALA A 19 16.07 5.39 5.97
N ASP A 20 16.66 4.39 5.33
CA ASP A 20 18.02 3.93 5.61
C ASP A 20 18.81 3.85 4.30
N PRO A 21 19.68 4.83 4.02
CA PRO A 21 20.52 4.82 2.82
C PRO A 21 21.49 3.64 2.72
N ASN A 22 21.72 2.90 3.80
CA ASN A 22 22.57 1.71 3.82
C ASN A 22 21.79 0.41 3.59
N ALA A 23 20.47 0.43 3.77
CA ALA A 23 19.62 -0.69 3.44
C ALA A 23 19.54 -0.83 1.90
N PRO A 24 19.61 -2.05 1.34
CA PRO A 24 19.52 -2.25 -0.10
C PRO A 24 18.26 -1.67 -0.76
N GLU A 25 17.14 -1.68 -0.04
CA GLU A 25 15.83 -1.15 -0.44
C GLU A 25 15.74 0.38 -0.22
N GLY A 26 16.67 0.96 0.55
CA GLY A 26 16.68 2.37 0.93
C GLY A 26 15.81 2.72 2.14
N PHE A 27 15.17 1.73 2.76
CA PHE A 27 14.36 1.88 3.96
C PHE A 27 14.40 0.60 4.80
N VAL A 28 13.98 0.72 6.05
CA VAL A 28 13.74 -0.40 6.96
C VAL A 28 12.32 -0.31 7.50
N LEU A 29 11.62 -1.45 7.54
CA LEU A 29 10.34 -1.57 8.24
C LEU A 29 10.61 -1.67 9.75
N LEU A 30 9.82 -0.96 10.53
CA LEU A 30 9.84 -1.03 11.99
C LEU A 30 8.75 -2.00 12.46
N ASP A 31 8.78 -2.33 13.76
CA ASP A 31 7.71 -3.10 14.40
C ASP A 31 6.37 -2.35 14.28
N ASP A 32 5.35 -3.05 13.79
CA ASP A 32 4.02 -2.48 13.56
C ASP A 32 3.01 -2.98 14.59
N PRO A 33 2.76 -2.22 15.68
CA PRO A 33 1.80 -2.63 16.69
C PRO A 33 0.34 -2.63 16.19
N LEU A 34 0.07 -2.10 14.99
CA LEU A 34 -1.27 -2.03 14.41
C LEU A 34 -1.49 -3.06 13.29
N GLU A 35 -0.48 -3.84 12.90
CA GLU A 35 -0.57 -4.77 11.76
C GLU A 35 -1.79 -5.69 11.85
N ASP A 36 -1.95 -6.40 12.98
CA ASP A 36 -3.08 -7.29 13.23
C ASP A 36 -4.43 -6.56 13.17
N ALA A 37 -4.49 -5.33 13.70
CA ALA A 37 -5.70 -4.54 13.71
C ALA A 37 -6.08 -4.04 12.31
N VAL A 38 -5.09 -3.65 11.51
CA VAL A 38 -5.26 -3.23 10.11
C VAL A 38 -5.74 -4.39 9.25
N GLU A 39 -5.15 -5.57 9.41
CA GLU A 39 -5.56 -6.78 8.69
C GLU A 39 -6.99 -7.20 9.08
N GLN A 40 -7.32 -7.20 10.38
CA GLN A 40 -8.68 -7.49 10.84
C GLN A 40 -9.69 -6.45 10.35
N LEU A 41 -9.35 -5.16 10.38
CA LEU A 41 -10.19 -4.08 9.84
C LEU A 41 -10.44 -4.27 8.34
N ALA A 42 -9.40 -4.58 7.56
CA ALA A 42 -9.54 -4.85 6.14
C ALA A 42 -10.54 -6.00 5.89
N GLN A 43 -10.42 -7.10 6.64
CA GLN A 43 -11.35 -8.24 6.53
C GLN A 43 -12.80 -7.85 6.88
N LEU A 44 -13.01 -7.07 7.95
CA LEU A 44 -14.34 -6.58 8.35
C LEU A 44 -14.98 -5.69 7.29
N LEU A 45 -14.17 -4.96 6.52
CA LEU A 45 -14.60 -4.12 5.41
C LEU A 45 -14.73 -4.90 4.08
N GLY A 46 -14.45 -6.21 4.06
CA GLY A 46 -14.45 -7.04 2.86
C GLY A 46 -13.28 -6.75 1.90
N LEU A 47 -12.20 -6.16 2.43
CA LEU A 47 -10.96 -5.88 1.73
C LEU A 47 -9.92 -6.97 1.99
N THR A 48 -8.87 -6.98 1.18
CA THR A 48 -7.71 -7.85 1.36
C THR A 48 -6.48 -7.10 0.84
N ARG A 49 -5.28 -7.42 1.34
CA ARG A 49 -4.03 -6.83 0.84
C ARG A 49 -3.78 -7.30 -0.59
N VAL A 50 -3.83 -6.36 -1.54
CA VAL A 50 -3.73 -6.65 -2.98
C VAL A 50 -2.40 -6.23 -3.60
N GLY A 51 -1.49 -5.66 -2.83
CA GLY A 51 -0.24 -5.16 -3.36
C GLY A 51 0.50 -4.28 -2.36
N TRP A 52 1.56 -3.68 -2.87
CA TRP A 52 2.38 -2.70 -2.14
C TRP A 52 2.83 -1.58 -3.09
N ILE A 53 3.26 -0.47 -2.50
CA ILE A 53 3.71 0.72 -3.23
C ILE A 53 5.09 1.08 -2.71
N VAL A 54 6.04 1.28 -3.63
CA VAL A 54 7.39 1.75 -3.31
C VAL A 54 7.69 3.04 -4.05
N GLY A 55 8.17 4.03 -3.29
CA GLY A 55 8.63 5.30 -3.82
C GLY A 55 10.16 5.37 -3.79
N HIS A 56 10.77 5.87 -4.86
CA HIS A 56 12.21 6.15 -4.86
C HIS A 56 12.56 7.45 -5.59
N PRO A 57 13.63 8.15 -5.19
CA PRO A 57 14.13 9.31 -5.93
C PRO A 57 14.57 8.91 -7.35
N PRO A 58 14.68 9.83 -8.31
CA PRO A 58 15.17 9.50 -9.64
C PRO A 58 16.52 8.78 -9.60
N ARG A 59 16.66 7.71 -10.37
CA ARG A 59 17.88 6.88 -10.48
C ARG A 59 18.43 6.90 -11.90
N GLU A 60 19.65 6.39 -12.06
CA GLU A 60 20.30 6.23 -13.37
C GLU A 60 19.45 5.38 -14.32
N ALA A 61 19.53 5.67 -15.62
CA ALA A 61 18.83 4.91 -16.64
C ALA A 61 19.42 3.51 -16.78
N GLY A 62 18.57 2.49 -16.96
CA GLY A 62 19.01 1.12 -17.31
C GLY A 62 18.25 0.00 -16.60
N PHE A 63 17.54 0.30 -15.50
CA PHE A 63 16.70 -0.67 -14.82
C PHE A 63 15.43 -0.01 -14.26
N VAL A 64 14.34 -0.76 -14.22
CA VAL A 64 13.04 -0.26 -13.73
C VAL A 64 12.93 -0.42 -12.22
N MET A 65 13.41 -1.53 -11.68
CA MET A 65 13.43 -1.87 -10.25
C MET A 65 14.80 -2.44 -9.88
N SER A 66 15.33 -2.11 -8.70
CA SER A 66 16.60 -2.63 -8.21
C SER A 66 16.51 -4.13 -7.87
N ALA A 67 17.65 -4.81 -7.72
CA ALA A 67 17.66 -6.22 -7.32
C ALA A 67 16.94 -6.45 -5.98
N ALA A 68 17.11 -5.54 -5.02
CA ALA A 68 16.44 -5.56 -3.74
C ALA A 68 14.91 -5.43 -3.90
N GLU A 69 14.46 -4.48 -4.73
CA GLU A 69 13.04 -4.26 -5.00
C GLU A 69 12.40 -5.44 -5.77
N ILE A 70 13.14 -6.10 -6.66
CA ILE A 70 12.69 -7.32 -7.36
C ILE A 70 12.49 -8.47 -6.37
N ILE A 71 13.47 -8.70 -5.50
CA ILE A 71 13.42 -9.79 -4.52
C ILE A 71 12.27 -9.53 -3.54
N MET A 72 12.16 -8.33 -2.98
CA MET A 72 11.04 -7.96 -2.10
C MET A 72 9.68 -8.06 -2.80
N ALA A 73 9.56 -7.60 -4.04
CA ALA A 73 8.32 -7.78 -4.81
C ALA A 73 7.96 -9.26 -4.99
N ALA A 74 8.94 -10.13 -5.23
CA ALA A 74 8.73 -11.56 -5.38
C ALA A 74 8.35 -12.24 -4.07
N GLU A 75 8.97 -11.88 -2.95
CA GLU A 75 8.64 -12.40 -1.61
C GLU A 75 7.20 -12.03 -1.23
N LEU A 76 6.81 -10.77 -1.39
CA LEU A 76 5.44 -10.31 -1.11
C LEU A 76 4.41 -10.98 -2.04
N GLN A 77 4.75 -11.15 -3.32
CA GLN A 77 3.90 -11.84 -4.27
C GLN A 77 3.79 -13.35 -3.96
N LEU A 78 4.87 -14.00 -3.52
CA LEU A 78 4.88 -15.39 -3.06
C LEU A 78 4.01 -15.59 -1.82
N GLU A 79 4.14 -14.71 -0.83
CA GLU A 79 3.33 -14.72 0.39
C GLU A 79 1.84 -14.64 0.04
N ALA A 80 1.47 -13.71 -0.85
CA ALA A 80 0.09 -13.55 -1.31
C ALA A 80 -0.43 -14.75 -2.13
N ALA A 81 0.44 -15.40 -2.92
CA ALA A 81 0.08 -16.60 -3.70
C ALA A 81 0.00 -17.87 -2.86
N GLY A 82 0.79 -17.95 -1.78
CA GLY A 82 1.01 -19.12 -0.94
C GLY A 82 1.87 -20.23 -1.58
N ALA A 83 2.26 -20.10 -2.85
CA ALA A 83 3.20 -20.99 -3.55
C ALA A 83 3.69 -20.35 -4.87
N ALA A 84 4.89 -20.71 -5.35
CA ALA A 84 5.49 -20.15 -6.55
C ALA A 84 4.78 -20.49 -7.87
N ASP A 85 4.04 -21.60 -7.90
CA ASP A 85 3.29 -22.10 -9.07
C ASP A 85 1.85 -21.57 -9.13
N LYS A 86 1.43 -20.79 -8.13
CA LYS A 86 0.08 -20.20 -8.09
C LYS A 86 0.09 -18.78 -8.62
N GLU A 87 -0.92 -18.47 -9.42
CA GLU A 87 -1.20 -17.09 -9.80
C GLU A 87 -1.74 -16.32 -8.59
N THR A 88 -1.28 -15.08 -8.48
CA THR A 88 -1.81 -14.13 -7.52
C THR A 88 -2.09 -12.81 -8.25
N PRO A 89 -3.15 -12.11 -7.86
CA PRO A 89 -3.41 -10.75 -8.31
C PRO A 89 -2.62 -9.69 -7.51
N PHE A 90 -1.64 -10.09 -6.69
CA PHE A 90 -0.82 -9.16 -5.93
C PHE A 90 0.05 -8.30 -6.85
N VAL A 91 -0.01 -6.98 -6.71
CA VAL A 91 0.68 -6.02 -7.58
C VAL A 91 1.72 -5.19 -6.83
N THR A 92 2.79 -4.84 -7.54
CA THR A 92 3.80 -3.89 -7.08
C THR A 92 3.62 -2.58 -7.83
N VAL A 93 3.45 -1.48 -7.11
CA VAL A 93 3.37 -0.13 -7.71
C VAL A 93 4.65 0.62 -7.39
N LYS A 94 5.31 1.11 -8.44
CA LYS A 94 6.50 1.94 -8.36
C LYS A 94 6.13 3.40 -8.58
N VAL A 95 6.63 4.28 -7.73
CA VAL A 95 6.47 5.73 -7.83
C VAL A 95 7.83 6.40 -7.86
N THR A 96 8.06 7.28 -8.84
CA THR A 96 9.29 8.08 -8.92
C THR A 96 9.02 9.42 -9.62
N LEU A 97 10.01 10.32 -9.67
CA LEU A 97 9.92 11.55 -10.45
C LEU A 97 10.59 11.35 -11.81
N ASN A 98 10.00 11.87 -12.87
CA ASN A 98 10.61 11.90 -14.20
C ASN A 98 11.74 12.92 -14.22
N ASN A 99 12.85 12.54 -14.86
CA ASN A 99 14.04 13.37 -15.04
C ASN A 99 13.93 14.36 -16.24
N ASP A 100 12.73 14.83 -16.57
CA ASP A 100 12.49 15.67 -17.76
C ASP A 100 13.09 17.08 -17.68
N ASP A 101 13.84 17.41 -16.62
CA ASP A 101 14.39 18.75 -16.44
C ASP A 101 15.86 18.73 -15.98
N SER A 102 16.75 18.21 -16.82
CA SER A 102 18.19 18.38 -16.66
C SER A 102 18.67 19.84 -16.85
N ASN A 103 17.76 20.81 -16.97
CA ASN A 103 18.07 22.21 -17.26
C ASN A 103 17.23 23.24 -16.48
N SER A 104 16.35 22.83 -15.57
CA SER A 104 15.62 23.79 -14.75
C SER A 104 16.23 23.94 -13.36
N ASN A 105 16.73 25.14 -13.09
CA ASN A 105 17.17 25.58 -11.76
C ASN A 105 15.98 25.86 -10.82
N THR A 106 14.84 25.18 -11.02
CA THR A 106 13.64 25.28 -10.18
C THR A 106 13.42 23.98 -9.43
N THR A 107 13.49 24.05 -8.11
CA THR A 107 13.32 22.95 -7.16
C THR A 107 11.89 22.41 -7.05
N THR A 108 11.02 22.69 -8.02
CA THR A 108 9.57 22.41 -7.96
C THR A 108 9.02 22.18 -9.38
N GLY A 109 9.14 20.97 -9.92
CA GLY A 109 8.56 20.71 -11.25
C GLY A 109 8.72 19.34 -11.90
N GLY A 110 9.13 18.28 -11.18
CA GLY A 110 9.18 16.93 -11.78
C GLY A 110 7.79 16.35 -11.97
N THR A 111 7.48 15.78 -13.14
CA THR A 111 6.25 15.00 -13.31
C THR A 111 6.40 13.66 -12.58
N VAL A 112 5.38 13.26 -11.82
CA VAL A 112 5.38 11.97 -11.10
C VAL A 112 5.13 10.84 -12.11
N SER A 113 5.97 9.83 -12.10
CA SER A 113 5.77 8.57 -12.80
C SER A 113 5.23 7.52 -11.84
N VAL A 114 4.14 6.86 -12.24
CA VAL A 114 3.53 5.75 -11.52
C VAL A 114 3.40 4.59 -12.48
N GLU A 115 4.04 3.48 -12.15
CA GLU A 115 4.05 2.26 -12.96
C GLU A 115 3.69 1.07 -12.07
N ALA A 116 3.00 0.08 -12.62
CA ALA A 116 2.60 -1.12 -11.87
C ALA A 116 3.14 -2.37 -12.56
N PHE A 117 3.55 -3.34 -11.76
CA PHE A 117 4.16 -4.59 -12.21
C PHE A 117 3.69 -5.77 -11.37
N GLN A 118 3.80 -6.95 -11.96
CA GLN A 118 3.98 -8.20 -11.23
C GLN A 118 5.33 -8.77 -11.60
N VAL A 119 5.96 -9.49 -10.68
CA VAL A 119 7.12 -10.30 -11.07
C VAL A 119 6.63 -11.59 -11.74
N SER A 120 7.42 -12.10 -12.68
CA SER A 120 7.14 -13.36 -13.36
C SER A 120 7.15 -14.54 -12.37
N GLN A 121 6.40 -15.60 -12.68
CA GLN A 121 6.44 -16.86 -11.91
C GLN A 121 7.86 -17.45 -11.85
N GLN A 122 8.68 -17.23 -12.88
CA GLN A 122 10.09 -17.64 -12.85
C GLN A 122 10.87 -16.88 -11.78
N CYS A 123 10.64 -15.58 -11.62
CA CYS A 123 11.23 -14.79 -10.54
C CYS A 123 10.79 -15.31 -9.17
N MET A 124 9.49 -15.55 -9.00
CA MET A 124 8.95 -16.13 -7.77
C MET A 124 9.61 -17.47 -7.45
N ALA A 125 9.73 -18.37 -8.43
CA ALA A 125 10.39 -19.66 -8.24
C ALA A 125 11.88 -19.52 -7.89
N MET A 126 12.58 -18.58 -8.51
CA MET A 126 14.00 -18.34 -8.19
C MET A 126 14.18 -17.78 -6.78
N VAL A 127 13.31 -16.86 -6.34
CA VAL A 127 13.38 -16.31 -4.97
C VAL A 127 12.98 -17.35 -3.92
N ALA A 128 11.95 -18.16 -4.19
CA ALA A 128 11.53 -19.24 -3.30
C ALA A 128 12.62 -20.30 -3.04
N GLU A 129 13.55 -20.47 -4.00
CA GLU A 129 14.69 -21.38 -3.91
C GLU A 129 15.99 -20.66 -3.51
N GLU A 130 15.92 -19.40 -3.08
CA GLU A 130 17.08 -18.56 -2.71
C GLU A 130 18.14 -18.45 -3.82
N ALA A 131 17.71 -18.52 -5.09
CA ALA A 131 18.60 -18.51 -6.25
C ALA A 131 19.06 -17.10 -6.66
N LEU A 132 18.45 -16.04 -6.12
CA LEU A 132 18.75 -14.64 -6.42
C LEU A 132 19.34 -13.92 -5.20
N GLU A 133 20.38 -13.13 -5.44
CA GLU A 133 21.06 -12.33 -4.44
C GLU A 133 21.24 -10.88 -4.90
N ILE A 134 21.40 -9.97 -3.94
CA ILE A 134 21.68 -8.56 -4.21
C ILE A 134 23.16 -8.40 -4.56
N GLY A 135 23.43 -7.87 -5.75
CA GLY A 135 24.78 -7.60 -6.24
C GLY A 135 25.17 -6.12 -6.18
N PRO A 136 26.42 -5.80 -6.57
CA PRO A 136 26.90 -4.42 -6.64
C PRO A 136 26.27 -3.60 -7.78
N ASN A 137 25.67 -4.27 -8.78
CA ASN A 137 24.95 -3.61 -9.86
C ASN A 137 23.45 -3.68 -9.58
N PRO A 138 22.78 -2.54 -9.28
CA PRO A 138 21.37 -2.56 -8.89
C PRO A 138 20.43 -3.05 -9.98
N GLY A 139 20.81 -2.97 -11.27
CA GLY A 139 19.98 -3.43 -12.39
C GLY A 139 20.01 -4.94 -12.65
N PHE A 140 20.74 -5.71 -11.84
CA PHE A 140 20.91 -7.15 -12.01
C PHE A 140 20.84 -7.88 -10.68
N CYS A 141 20.07 -8.97 -10.61
CA CYS A 141 20.20 -9.95 -9.54
C CYS A 141 21.42 -10.84 -9.81
N VAL A 142 22.20 -11.11 -8.77
CA VAL A 142 23.26 -12.14 -8.81
C VAL A 142 22.60 -13.50 -8.64
N VAL A 143 23.10 -14.50 -9.36
CA VAL A 143 22.63 -15.88 -9.23
C VAL A 143 23.50 -16.59 -8.20
N ASN A 144 22.88 -17.14 -7.16
CA ASN A 144 23.59 -17.92 -6.15
C ASN A 144 24.40 -19.04 -6.82
N ASP A 145 25.61 -19.32 -6.30
CA ASP A 145 26.58 -20.22 -6.94
C ASP A 145 26.11 -21.68 -7.06
N THR A 146 25.11 -22.08 -6.28
CA THR A 146 24.49 -23.41 -6.38
C THR A 146 23.56 -23.54 -7.59
N PHE A 147 23.19 -22.42 -8.21
CA PHE A 147 22.33 -22.35 -9.38
C PHE A 147 23.08 -21.90 -10.63
N THR A 148 22.44 -22.09 -11.78
CA THR A 148 22.92 -21.56 -13.07
C THR A 148 21.72 -20.98 -13.80
N ALA A 149 21.70 -19.67 -14.01
CA ALA A 149 20.73 -19.05 -14.88
C ALA A 149 21.19 -19.19 -16.34
N ILE A 150 20.23 -19.41 -17.24
CA ILE A 150 20.47 -19.40 -18.68
C ILE A 150 19.79 -18.15 -19.25
N GLN A 151 20.59 -17.21 -19.74
CA GLN A 151 20.12 -16.00 -20.40
C GLN A 151 20.50 -16.09 -21.88
N GLU A 152 19.51 -15.98 -22.77
CA GLU A 152 19.70 -16.08 -24.23
C GLU A 152 20.52 -17.32 -24.66
N GLY A 153 20.30 -18.45 -24.00
CA GLY A 153 20.97 -19.72 -24.29
C GLY A 153 22.39 -19.85 -23.75
N LYS A 154 22.87 -18.91 -22.92
CA LYS A 154 24.19 -18.97 -22.27
C LYS A 154 24.06 -18.95 -20.76
N ALA A 155 24.95 -19.68 -20.08
CA ALA A 155 25.08 -19.60 -18.65
C ALA A 155 25.48 -18.18 -18.22
N SER A 156 24.76 -17.65 -17.23
CA SER A 156 25.02 -16.33 -16.65
C SER A 156 25.08 -16.43 -15.13
N LYS A 157 25.91 -15.57 -14.54
CA LYS A 157 26.02 -15.37 -13.09
C LYS A 157 25.15 -14.22 -12.59
N THR A 158 24.49 -13.52 -13.49
CA THR A 158 23.53 -12.46 -13.19
C THR A 158 22.33 -12.57 -14.11
N VAL A 159 21.19 -12.03 -13.68
CA VAL A 159 19.99 -11.86 -14.52
C VAL A 159 19.60 -10.39 -14.48
N GLU A 160 19.37 -9.80 -15.65
CA GLU A 160 18.89 -8.41 -15.73
C GLU A 160 17.46 -8.33 -15.20
N ASN A 161 17.21 -7.38 -14.29
CA ASN A 161 15.96 -7.29 -13.54
C ASN A 161 14.72 -7.14 -14.43
N ASN A 162 14.87 -6.47 -15.57
CA ASN A 162 13.78 -6.21 -16.51
C ASN A 162 13.18 -7.50 -17.09
N PHE A 163 13.92 -8.63 -17.14
CA PHE A 163 13.37 -9.92 -17.56
C PHE A 163 12.35 -10.49 -16.57
N PHE A 164 12.36 -10.04 -15.31
CA PHE A 164 11.43 -10.50 -14.30
C PHE A 164 10.10 -9.73 -14.30
N LEU A 165 9.99 -8.60 -14.99
CA LEU A 165 8.86 -7.70 -14.85
C LEU A 165 7.77 -7.94 -15.90
N ALA A 166 6.53 -8.10 -15.42
CA ALA A 166 5.32 -8.04 -16.23
C ALA A 166 4.55 -6.75 -15.92
N VAL A 167 4.37 -5.89 -16.92
CA VAL A 167 3.68 -4.60 -16.77
C VAL A 167 2.19 -4.81 -16.52
N VAL A 168 1.64 -4.10 -15.53
CA VAL A 168 0.22 -4.08 -15.19
C VAL A 168 -0.39 -2.72 -15.60
N PRO A 169 -1.42 -2.69 -16.47
CA PRO A 169 -2.10 -1.45 -16.82
C PRO A 169 -2.81 -0.82 -15.62
N ILE A 170 -2.56 0.47 -15.40
CA ILE A 170 -3.24 1.26 -14.37
C ILE A 170 -4.49 1.92 -14.98
N VAL A 171 -5.62 1.78 -14.29
CA VAL A 171 -6.86 2.48 -14.62
C VAL A 171 -7.24 3.32 -13.41
N GLN A 172 -7.57 4.59 -13.65
CA GLN A 172 -8.02 5.48 -12.60
C GLN A 172 -9.31 4.95 -11.97
N HIS A 173 -9.34 4.95 -10.64
CA HIS A 173 -10.48 4.55 -9.84
C HIS A 173 -10.77 5.64 -8.80
N THR A 174 -12.04 5.79 -8.46
CA THR A 174 -12.50 6.61 -7.34
C THR A 174 -13.41 5.72 -6.53
N SER A 175 -13.11 5.60 -5.23
CA SER A 175 -13.91 4.75 -4.36
C SER A 175 -15.32 5.29 -4.24
N ASP A 176 -16.30 4.41 -4.39
CA ASP A 176 -17.71 4.72 -4.13
C ASP A 176 -18.03 4.61 -2.63
N LEU A 177 -17.17 3.94 -1.86
CA LEU A 177 -17.41 3.59 -0.45
C LEU A 177 -16.61 4.48 0.49
N PHE A 178 -15.32 4.69 0.20
CA PHE A 178 -14.39 5.35 1.08
C PHE A 178 -14.10 6.78 0.67
N VAL A 179 -14.14 7.68 1.64
CA VAL A 179 -13.46 8.97 1.54
C VAL A 179 -12.00 8.81 2.00
N SER A 180 -11.12 9.70 1.53
CA SER A 180 -9.70 9.73 1.92
C SER A 180 -9.33 11.15 2.33
N GLN A 181 -9.88 11.62 3.45
CA GLN A 181 -9.68 12.97 3.98
C GLN A 181 -8.82 12.98 5.26
N PHE A 182 -8.87 11.89 6.02
CA PHE A 182 -8.14 11.74 7.27
C PHE A 182 -6.63 11.58 6.98
N PRO A 183 -5.75 12.20 7.80
CA PRO A 183 -4.31 12.05 7.66
C PRO A 183 -3.91 10.60 7.90
N LYS A 184 -2.84 10.18 7.24
CA LYS A 184 -2.26 8.86 7.41
C LYS A 184 -1.42 8.83 8.68
N ALA A 185 -1.34 7.66 9.32
CA ALA A 185 -0.35 7.41 10.34
C ALA A 185 1.06 7.34 9.72
N ASN A 186 2.10 7.36 10.56
CA ASN A 186 3.49 7.08 10.16
C ASN A 186 4.07 8.06 9.11
N ARG A 187 3.61 9.31 9.12
CA ARG A 187 4.09 10.39 8.23
C ARG A 187 4.50 11.62 9.02
N ASP A 188 5.70 11.58 9.61
CA ASP A 188 6.22 12.65 10.45
C ASP A 188 6.44 13.99 9.71
N HIS A 189 6.53 13.94 8.38
CA HIS A 189 6.73 15.12 7.53
C HIS A 189 5.45 15.68 6.93
N ASP A 190 4.29 15.05 7.16
CA ASP A 190 3.00 15.60 6.71
C ASP A 190 2.56 16.75 7.63
N ASP A 191 1.89 17.75 7.06
CA ASP A 191 1.37 18.91 7.81
C ASP A 191 0.31 18.55 8.86
N ARG A 192 -0.24 17.33 8.78
CA ARG A 192 -1.36 16.86 9.61
C ARG A 192 -1.10 15.44 10.08
N SER A 193 -1.45 15.17 11.33
CA SER A 193 -1.35 13.84 11.93
C SER A 193 -2.70 13.39 12.51
N PRO A 194 -2.96 12.07 12.59
CA PRO A 194 -4.16 11.51 13.22
C PRO A 194 -4.40 12.09 14.63
N SER A 195 -5.56 12.68 14.84
CA SER A 195 -5.92 13.31 16.12
C SER A 195 -7.42 13.46 16.29
N ASN A 196 -7.87 13.76 17.51
CA ASN A 196 -9.29 14.06 17.78
C ASN A 196 -9.75 15.35 17.09
N ASP A 197 -8.88 16.34 16.93
CA ASP A 197 -9.20 17.58 16.20
C ASP A 197 -9.46 17.32 14.72
N GLU A 198 -8.71 16.39 14.13
CA GLU A 198 -8.91 15.98 12.75
C GLU A 198 -10.15 15.09 12.58
N LEU A 199 -10.45 14.25 13.59
CA LEU A 199 -11.71 13.51 13.67
C LEU A 199 -12.90 14.49 13.67
N LYS A 200 -12.81 15.56 14.47
CA LYS A 200 -13.78 16.66 14.48
C LYS A 200 -13.88 17.33 13.12
N ARG A 201 -12.74 17.69 12.52
CA ARG A 201 -12.68 18.37 11.22
C ARG A 201 -13.39 17.58 10.13
N GLN A 202 -13.22 16.27 10.10
CA GLN A 202 -13.88 15.40 9.13
C GLN A 202 -15.37 15.23 9.45
N LEU A 203 -15.69 14.75 10.66
CA LEU A 203 -17.07 14.39 11.02
C LEU A 203 -18.02 15.59 11.14
N SER A 204 -17.50 16.79 11.43
CA SER A 204 -18.30 18.04 11.42
C SER A 204 -18.86 18.41 10.05
N GLN A 205 -18.42 17.75 8.98
CA GLN A 205 -19.02 17.90 7.65
C GLN A 205 -20.37 17.14 7.53
N SER A 206 -20.75 16.33 8.53
CA SER A 206 -22.04 15.63 8.52
C SER A 206 -23.20 16.62 8.39
N GLY A 207 -24.15 16.33 7.52
CA GLY A 207 -25.28 17.20 7.20
C GLY A 207 -24.92 18.39 6.29
N THR A 208 -23.66 18.53 5.90
CA THR A 208 -23.20 19.56 4.94
C THR A 208 -22.90 18.92 3.58
N ALA A 209 -23.22 19.62 2.49
CA ALA A 209 -22.95 19.17 1.12
C ALA A 209 -23.47 17.75 0.76
N GLY A 210 -24.48 17.25 1.47
CA GLY A 210 -25.05 15.92 1.25
C GLY A 210 -24.32 14.77 1.94
N TRP A 211 -23.26 15.06 2.70
CA TRP A 211 -22.53 14.05 3.49
C TRP A 211 -23.34 13.59 4.69
N THR A 212 -23.40 12.27 4.90
CA THR A 212 -23.86 11.70 6.16
C THR A 212 -22.68 11.41 7.09
N PHE A 213 -22.96 11.28 8.38
CA PHE A 213 -21.95 10.86 9.37
C PHE A 213 -21.27 9.55 8.97
N LEU A 214 -22.04 8.60 8.42
CA LEU A 214 -21.52 7.29 8.00
C LEU A 214 -20.62 7.37 6.76
N ASP A 215 -20.90 8.31 5.83
CA ASP A 215 -20.02 8.55 4.68
C ASP A 215 -18.66 9.08 5.11
N LEU A 216 -18.65 9.97 6.10
CA LEU A 216 -17.42 10.55 6.64
C LEU A 216 -16.67 9.57 7.54
N LEU A 217 -17.38 8.63 8.17
CA LEU A 217 -16.80 7.55 8.96
C LEU A 217 -16.16 6.47 8.07
N ALA A 218 -16.63 6.32 6.83
CA ALA A 218 -16.04 5.44 5.83
C ALA A 218 -14.73 6.03 5.28
N ASP A 219 -13.73 6.15 6.14
CA ASP A 219 -12.35 6.53 5.78
C ASP A 219 -11.41 5.54 6.46
N PHE A 220 -10.60 4.84 5.67
CA PHE A 220 -9.78 3.75 6.18
C PHE A 220 -8.78 4.20 7.25
N ASN A 221 -8.16 5.37 7.09
CA ASN A 221 -7.19 5.88 8.06
C ASN A 221 -7.86 6.39 9.34
N LEU A 222 -9.06 6.95 9.21
CA LEU A 222 -9.90 7.28 10.37
C LEU A 222 -10.28 6.03 11.15
N LEU A 223 -10.70 4.95 10.47
CA LEU A 223 -11.07 3.70 11.09
C LEU A 223 -9.88 3.07 11.83
N ILE A 224 -8.67 3.08 11.25
CA ILE A 224 -7.44 2.66 11.95
C ILE A 224 -7.22 3.47 13.24
N TYR A 225 -7.42 4.79 13.18
CA TYR A 225 -7.33 5.63 14.38
C TYR A 225 -8.37 5.28 15.44
N LEU A 226 -9.58 4.87 15.04
CA LEU A 226 -10.61 4.38 15.97
C LEU A 226 -10.30 2.99 16.54
N CYS A 227 -9.60 2.12 15.81
CA CYS A 227 -9.16 0.81 16.31
C CYS A 227 -8.26 0.93 17.56
N GLN A 228 -7.59 2.07 17.74
CA GLN A 228 -6.76 2.35 18.92
C GLN A 228 -7.58 2.80 20.15
N LYS A 229 -8.88 3.08 19.97
CA LYS A 229 -9.76 3.66 21.01
C LYS A 229 -11.00 2.82 21.29
N LEU A 230 -11.38 1.95 20.37
CA LEU A 230 -12.56 1.09 20.43
C LEU A 230 -12.13 -0.37 20.39
N ASP A 231 -12.98 -1.24 20.94
CA ASP A 231 -12.68 -2.65 21.00
C ASP A 231 -12.81 -3.32 19.63
N MET A 232 -11.72 -3.94 19.16
CA MET A 232 -11.66 -4.62 17.87
C MET A 232 -12.59 -5.83 17.76
N ALA A 233 -12.94 -6.47 18.88
CA ALA A 233 -13.77 -7.66 18.86
C ALA A 233 -15.28 -7.36 18.87
N THR A 234 -15.68 -6.19 19.38
CA THR A 234 -17.10 -5.88 19.65
C THR A 234 -17.61 -4.60 19.00
N ASP A 235 -16.81 -3.54 18.94
CA ASP A 235 -17.24 -2.22 18.47
C ASP A 235 -16.97 -2.02 16.98
N ILE A 236 -15.73 -2.25 16.55
CA ILE A 236 -15.29 -2.07 15.17
C ILE A 236 -16.11 -2.91 14.18
N PRO A 237 -16.48 -4.19 14.45
CA PRO A 237 -17.29 -4.98 13.54
C PRO A 237 -18.65 -4.36 13.22
N LYS A 238 -19.34 -3.77 14.21
CA LYS A 238 -20.66 -3.14 14.01
C LYS A 238 -20.58 -1.84 13.21
N ILE A 239 -19.51 -1.08 13.42
CA ILE A 239 -19.22 0.12 12.63
C ILE A 239 -18.97 -0.28 11.17
N CYS A 240 -18.11 -1.28 10.94
CA CYS A 240 -17.80 -1.78 9.60
C CYS A 240 -19.02 -2.36 8.90
N GLU A 241 -19.90 -3.10 9.61
CA GLU A 241 -21.13 -3.65 9.06
C GLU A 241 -22.04 -2.54 8.49
N SER A 242 -22.18 -1.42 9.21
CA SER A 242 -22.96 -0.28 8.73
C SER A 242 -22.32 0.39 7.50
N ILE A 243 -20.98 0.46 7.44
CA ILE A 243 -20.24 1.03 6.30
C ILE A 243 -20.42 0.15 5.06
N VAL A 244 -20.18 -1.16 5.19
CA VAL A 244 -20.27 -2.14 4.08
C VAL A 244 -21.71 -2.31 3.60
N ASN A 245 -22.68 -2.32 4.53
CA ASN A 245 -24.10 -2.44 4.21
C ASN A 245 -24.87 -1.22 4.69
N ARG A 246 -25.03 -0.24 3.78
CA ARG A 246 -25.73 1.03 4.05
C ARG A 246 -27.22 0.89 4.41
N ASN A 247 -27.80 -0.30 4.32
CA ASN A 247 -29.16 -0.57 4.83
C ASN A 247 -29.20 -0.83 6.34
N ILE A 248 -28.05 -1.13 6.95
CA ILE A 248 -27.91 -1.32 8.40
C ILE A 248 -27.49 0.04 8.98
N PRO A 249 -28.37 0.71 9.76
CA PRO A 249 -28.02 1.99 10.35
C PRO A 249 -27.01 1.80 11.47
N LEU A 250 -26.02 2.70 11.54
CA LEU A 250 -25.13 2.78 12.69
C LEU A 250 -25.94 3.08 13.96
N GLU A 251 -25.77 2.25 14.99
CA GLU A 251 -26.46 2.45 16.27
C GLU A 251 -26.10 3.82 16.88
N ASP A 252 -27.07 4.50 17.47
CA ASP A 252 -26.87 5.85 18.00
C ASP A 252 -25.86 5.89 19.14
N GLY A 253 -25.67 4.78 19.88
CA GLY A 253 -24.61 4.66 20.88
C GLY A 253 -23.22 4.86 20.28
N TYR A 254 -22.92 4.24 19.14
CA TYR A 254 -21.64 4.41 18.46
C TYR A 254 -21.47 5.82 17.89
N LYS A 255 -22.53 6.40 17.31
CA LYS A 255 -22.50 7.79 16.87
C LYS A 255 -22.14 8.73 18.02
N LEU A 256 -22.81 8.58 19.16
CA LEU A 256 -22.57 9.40 20.36
C LEU A 256 -21.13 9.24 20.88
N ILE A 257 -20.63 8.00 20.98
CA ILE A 257 -19.26 7.73 21.46
C ILE A 257 -18.23 8.37 20.52
N ILE A 258 -18.33 8.11 19.22
CA ILE A 258 -17.37 8.63 18.22
C ILE A 258 -17.42 10.16 18.16
N ALA A 259 -18.62 10.73 18.15
CA ALA A 259 -18.78 12.18 18.15
C ALA A 259 -18.29 12.83 19.45
N SER A 260 -18.45 12.15 20.60
CA SER A 260 -17.87 12.59 21.86
C SER A 260 -16.33 12.56 21.83
N MET A 261 -15.72 11.51 21.24
CA MET A 261 -14.27 11.46 21.02
C MET A 261 -13.79 12.62 20.12
N ALA A 262 -14.60 13.00 19.13
CA ALA A 262 -14.37 14.13 18.25
C ALA A 262 -14.69 15.50 18.89
N GLY A 263 -15.24 15.55 20.10
CA GLY A 263 -15.68 16.80 20.72
C GLY A 263 -16.75 17.55 19.91
N LEU A 264 -17.70 16.82 19.33
CA LEU A 264 -18.88 17.35 18.64
C LEU A 264 -20.07 17.44 19.61
N ASP A 265 -20.72 18.60 19.65
CA ASP A 265 -21.87 18.85 20.52
C ASP A 265 -23.18 18.45 19.83
N GLY A 266 -23.67 17.24 20.14
CA GLY A 266 -25.06 16.75 20.06
C GLY A 266 -25.90 16.89 18.78
N SER A 267 -25.41 17.51 17.70
CA SER A 267 -26.17 17.75 16.46
C SER A 267 -25.32 17.38 15.25
N TYR A 268 -25.36 16.11 14.83
CA TYR A 268 -24.60 15.55 13.71
C TYR A 268 -25.36 14.44 13.00
#